data_AF-A0AB35WU25-F1
#
_entry.id   AF-A0AB35WU25-F1
#
_cell.length_a   1.000
_cell.length_b   1.000
_cell.length_c   1.000
_cell.angle_alpha   90.00
_cell.angle_beta   90.00
_cell.angle_gamma   90.00
#
_symmetry.space_group_name_H-M   'P 1'
#
loop_
_entity.id
_entity.type
_entity.pdbx_description
1 polymer ?
#
loop_
_entity_poly.entity_id
_entity_poly.type
_entity_poly.pdbx_seq_one_letter_code
_entity_poly.pdbx_strand_id
1 'polypeptide(L)' 'MRNGSYVDYLFGVATGWLGWPPDTAWHTPIPQIMLALDARLDWTGRGLGQGQPQAAPQKRESVADKLKNFLRGRPKQ' A
#
# COMPACT_ATOMS: atom_id res chain seq x y z
N MET A 1 -4.07 22.79 -17.31
CA MET A 1 -3.12 21.66 -17.17
C MET A 1 -2.10 21.82 -18.28
N ARG A 2 -0.80 21.96 -17.97
CA ARG A 2 0.23 22.24 -19.00
C ARG A 2 0.22 21.10 -20.02
N ASN A 3 0.22 21.46 -21.30
CA ASN A 3 0.18 20.58 -22.47
C ASN A 3 1.47 19.73 -22.63
N GLY A 4 1.96 19.10 -21.57
CA GLY A 4 3.00 18.07 -21.67
C GLY A 4 2.39 16.81 -22.26
N SER A 5 3.11 16.12 -23.13
CA SER A 5 2.66 14.84 -23.70
C SER A 5 2.28 13.88 -22.57
N TYR A 6 1.27 13.05 -22.76
CA TYR A 6 0.90 12.01 -21.78
C TYR A 6 2.11 11.15 -21.36
N VAL A 7 3.06 10.97 -22.29
CA VAL A 7 4.34 10.31 -22.06
C VAL A 7 5.22 11.07 -21.08
N ASP A 8 5.32 12.40 -21.17
CA ASP A 8 6.11 13.22 -20.24
C ASP A 8 5.55 13.13 -18.82
N TYR A 9 4.23 13.08 -18.68
CA TYR A 9 3.57 12.88 -17.40
C TYR A 9 3.95 11.52 -16.79
N LEU A 10 3.78 10.44 -17.55
CA LEU A 10 4.11 9.08 -17.07
C LEU A 10 5.60 8.94 -16.75
N PHE A 11 6.47 9.55 -17.54
CA PHE A 11 7.90 9.58 -17.28
C PHE A 11 8.23 10.32 -15.98
N GLY A 12 7.60 11.47 -15.74
CA GLY A 12 7.73 12.22 -14.49
C GLY A 12 7.21 11.46 -13.27
N VAL A 13 6.08 10.74 -13.43
CA VAL A 13 5.55 9.86 -12.38
C VAL A 13 6.49 8.70 -12.10
N ALA A 14 7.03 8.05 -13.13
CA ALA A 14 7.92 6.91 -12.99
C ALA A 14 9.23 7.30 -12.27
N THR A 15 9.85 8.40 -12.70
CA THR A 15 11.13 8.85 -12.14
C THR A 15 11.00 9.57 -10.80
N GLY A 16 9.89 10.26 -10.58
CA GLY A 16 9.63 10.99 -9.33
C GLY A 16 8.93 10.13 -8.28
N TRP A 17 7.69 9.73 -8.55
CA TRP A 17 6.83 9.13 -7.54
C TRP A 17 7.04 7.63 -7.35
N LEU A 18 7.28 6.90 -8.45
CA LEU A 18 7.65 5.48 -8.41
C LEU A 18 9.15 5.28 -8.10
N GLY A 19 9.97 6.31 -8.28
CA GLY A 19 11.39 6.31 -7.94
C GLY A 19 12.26 5.45 -8.87
N TRP A 20 11.80 5.19 -10.08
CA TRP A 20 12.57 4.44 -11.07
C TRP A 20 13.70 5.29 -11.66
N PRO A 21 14.85 4.69 -12.00
CA PRO A 21 15.85 5.43 -12.75
C PRO A 21 15.31 5.80 -14.14
N PRO A 22 15.79 6.91 -14.73
CA PRO A 22 15.34 7.39 -16.05
C PRO A 22 15.39 6.31 -17.14
N ASP A 23 16.46 5.49 -17.13
CA ASP A 23 16.65 4.40 -18.09
C ASP A 23 15.52 3.35 -18.01
N THR A 24 15.19 2.90 -16.80
CA THR A 24 14.06 1.98 -16.58
C THR A 24 12.74 2.62 -16.99
N ALA A 25 12.51 3.89 -16.68
CA ALA A 25 11.28 4.58 -17.08
C ALA A 25 11.12 4.68 -18.61
N TRP A 26 12.21 4.91 -19.35
CA TRP A 26 12.21 4.94 -20.82
C TRP A 26 11.95 3.58 -21.46
N HIS A 27 12.47 2.50 -20.85
CA HIS A 27 12.34 1.15 -21.38
C HIS A 27 11.08 0.41 -20.92
N THR A 28 10.34 0.97 -19.96
CA THR A 28 9.11 0.35 -19.46
C THR A 28 7.90 0.75 -20.30
N PRO A 29 7.13 -0.21 -20.86
CA PRO A 29 5.92 0.10 -21.61
C PRO A 29 4.89 0.87 -20.79
N ILE A 30 4.17 1.82 -21.42
CA ILE A 30 3.12 2.64 -20.80
C ILE A 30 2.14 1.82 -19.93
N PRO A 31 1.59 0.67 -20.38
CA PRO A 31 0.67 -0.12 -19.55
C PRO A 31 1.28 -0.59 -18.22
N GLN A 32 2.58 -0.88 -18.18
CA GLN A 32 3.25 -1.30 -16.95
C GLN A 32 3.47 -0.11 -16.00
N ILE A 33 3.75 1.07 -16.52
CA ILE A 33 3.84 2.31 -15.71
C ILE A 33 2.48 2.60 -15.06
N MET A 34 1.39 2.48 -15.82
CA MET A 34 0.03 2.66 -15.30
C MET A 34 -0.30 1.65 -14.20
N LEU A 35 0.00 0.37 -14.41
CA LEU A 35 -0.21 -0.67 -13.41
C LEU A 35 0.58 -0.42 -12.11
N ALA A 36 1.84 0.01 -12.23
CA ALA A 36 2.66 0.34 -11.07
C ALA A 36 2.13 1.58 -10.32
N LEU A 37 1.63 2.57 -11.05
CA LEU A 37 0.96 3.74 -10.47
C LEU A 37 -0.31 3.34 -9.71
N ASP A 38 -1.17 2.50 -10.29
CA ASP A 38 -2.39 2.02 -9.65
C ASP A 38 -2.08 1.27 -8.34
N ALA A 39 -1.09 0.38 -8.35
CA ALA A 39 -0.65 -0.33 -7.14
C ALA A 39 -0.11 0.63 -6.06
N ARG A 40 0.62 1.68 -6.45
CA ARG A 40 1.12 2.70 -5.53
C ARG A 40 -0.01 3.54 -4.93
N LEU A 41 -1.03 3.86 -5.72
CA LEU A 41 -2.23 4.56 -5.28
C LEU A 41 -3.04 3.71 -4.28
N ASP A 42 -3.23 2.42 -4.56
CA ASP A 42 -3.89 1.49 -3.64
C ASP A 42 -3.12 1.39 -2.30
N TRP A 43 -1.78 1.28 -2.35
CA TRP A 43 -0.96 1.25 -1.14
C TRP A 43 -1.07 2.53 -0.31
N THR A 44 -0.97 3.70 -0.97
CA THR A 44 -0.99 5.00 -0.28
C THR A 44 -2.37 5.36 0.24
N GLY A 45 -3.44 5.00 -0.48
CA GLY A 45 -4.83 5.15 -0.05
C GLY A 45 -5.19 4.29 1.18
N ARG A 46 -4.48 3.18 1.41
CA ARG A 46 -4.62 2.37 2.64
C ARG A 46 -3.95 3.00 3.87
N GLY A 47 -3.02 3.94 3.68
CA GLY A 47 -2.33 4.64 4.77
C GLY A 47 -3.01 5.94 5.22
N LEU A 48 -3.77 6.58 4.33
CA LEU A 48 -4.57 7.78 4.59
C LEU A 48 -6.04 7.36 4.73
N GLY A 49 -6.43 6.96 5.94
CA GLY A 49 -7.67 6.24 6.21
C GLY A 49 -8.94 6.79 5.56
N GLN A 50 -9.32 6.24 4.40
CA GLN A 50 -10.70 6.09 3.94
C GLN A 50 -10.80 5.16 2.71
N GLY A 51 -11.39 3.97 2.92
CA GLY A 51 -12.40 3.47 1.98
C GLY A 51 -12.08 2.31 1.04
N GLN A 52 -11.82 1.11 1.57
CA GLN A 52 -12.60 -0.09 1.19
C GLN A 52 -12.43 -1.20 2.25
N PRO A 53 -13.52 -1.88 2.65
CA PRO A 53 -13.49 -2.89 3.70
C PRO A 53 -12.83 -4.16 3.19
N GLN A 54 -11.50 -4.18 3.16
CA GLN A 54 -10.82 -5.45 3.25
C GLN A 54 -11.14 -6.02 4.63
N ALA A 55 -11.78 -7.20 4.60
CA ALA A 55 -12.27 -7.98 5.73
C ALA A 55 -11.61 -7.58 7.04
N ALA A 56 -12.44 -7.11 7.99
CA ALA A 56 -12.04 -6.68 9.31
C ALA A 56 -10.80 -7.46 9.76
N PRO A 57 -9.68 -6.78 10.11
CA PRO A 57 -8.55 -7.51 10.66
C PRO A 57 -9.11 -8.30 11.83
N GLN A 58 -9.19 -9.63 11.70
CA GLN A 58 -9.58 -10.47 12.81
C GLN A 58 -8.67 -10.03 13.93
N LYS A 59 -9.26 -9.45 14.97
CA LYS A 59 -8.58 -8.85 16.10
C LYS A 59 -7.60 -9.92 16.58
N ARG A 60 -6.34 -9.81 16.16
CA ARG A 60 -5.29 -10.73 16.59
C ARG A 60 -5.17 -10.39 18.07
N GLU A 61 -5.82 -11.20 18.89
CA GLU A 61 -5.72 -11.06 20.34
C GLU A 61 -4.24 -10.91 20.66
N SER A 62 -3.90 -9.80 21.31
CA SER A 62 -2.53 -9.56 21.70
C SER A 62 -2.07 -10.73 22.56
N VAL A 63 -0.81 -11.13 22.41
CA VAL A 63 -0.21 -12.17 23.26
C VAL A 63 -0.39 -11.82 24.75
N ALA A 64 -0.42 -10.52 25.08
CA ALA A 64 -0.73 -10.03 26.41
C ALA A 64 -2.15 -10.38 26.88
N ASP A 65 -3.16 -10.26 26.01
CA ASP A 65 -4.55 -10.63 26.32
C ASP A 65 -4.69 -12.15 26.52
N LYS A 66 -4.02 -12.95 25.69
CA LYS A 66 -3.95 -14.42 25.86
C LYS A 66 -3.28 -14.80 27.17
N LEU A 67 -2.16 -14.18 27.51
CA LEU A 67 -1.44 -14.45 28.75
C LEU A 67 -2.27 -14.05 29.98
N LYS A 68 -2.96 -12.92 29.93
CA LYS A 68 -3.83 -12.44 31.02
C LYS A 68 -5.05 -13.34 31.22
N ASN A 69 -5.68 -13.83 30.16
CA ASN A 69 -6.76 -14.80 30.25
C ASN A 69 -6.29 -16.15 30.80
N PHE A 70 -5.11 -16.61 30.39
CA PHE A 70 -4.53 -17.85 30.91
C PHE A 70 -4.23 -17.76 32.42
N LEU A 71 -3.64 -16.65 32.87
CA LEU A 71 -3.34 -16.42 34.29
C LEU A 71 -4.61 -16.22 35.13
N ARG A 72 -5.68 -15.67 34.56
CA ARG A 72 -7.00 -15.55 35.22
C ARG A 72 -7.78 -16.86 35.27
N GLY A 73 -7.40 -17.86 34.46
CA GLY A 73 -8.14 -19.10 34.26
C GLY A 73 -7.81 -20.28 35.20
N ARG A 74 -7.15 -20.07 36.34
CA ARG A 74 -7.07 -21.11 37.39
C ARG A 74 -8.12 -20.86 38.47
N PRO A 75 -9.27 -21.58 38.49
CA PRO A 75 -9.99 -21.77 39.73
C PRO A 75 -9.09 -22.59 40.67
N LYS A 76 -8.91 -22.04 41.85
CA LYS A 76 -8.33 -22.67 43.03
C LYS A 76 -9.15 -23.94 43.33
N GLN A 77 -8.60 -25.11 42.98
CA GLN A 77 -8.89 -26.34 43.71
C GLN A 77 -7.84 -26.49 44.79
#